data_AF-A0A9D8ZCE2-F1
#
_entry.id   AF-A0A9D8ZCE2-F1
#
_cell.length_a   1.000
_cell.length_b   1.000
_cell.length_c   1.000
_cell.angle_alpha   90.00
_cell.angle_beta   90.00
_cell.angle_gamma   90.00
#
_symmetry.space_group_name_H-M   'P 1'
#
loop_
_entity.id
_entity.type
_entity.pdbx_description
1 polymer ?
#
loop_
_entity_poly.entity_id
_entity_poly.type
_entity_poly.pdbx_seq_one_letter_code
_entity_poly.pdbx_strand_id
1 'polypeptide(L)'
;MTDQHDPLEVIDKFLGALRSELAANPEMTYRIIKALPVSVSFDASEMVDLVNPLELISQHGAEKARELFRAFKPAELKKMARQVNLASTTDMARLSLDDLIDLIISRGARKIAERSSSG
;
A
#
# COMPACT_ATOMS: atom_id res chain seq x y z
N MET A 1 -24.71 -3.82 -42.36
CA MET A 1 -25.38 -2.93 -41.38
C MET A 1 -24.30 -2.53 -40.39
N THR A 2 -23.90 -1.27 -40.39
CA THR A 2 -22.98 -0.75 -39.38
C THR A 2 -23.77 -0.65 -38.08
N ASP A 3 -23.43 -1.45 -37.07
CA ASP A 3 -23.99 -1.31 -35.74
C ASP A 3 -23.67 0.08 -35.22
N GLN A 4 -24.63 1.00 -35.36
CA GLN A 4 -24.54 2.34 -34.80
C GLN A 4 -24.90 2.21 -33.31
N HIS A 5 -23.89 1.98 -32.49
CA HIS A 5 -24.04 2.04 -31.05
C HIS A 5 -24.11 3.49 -30.60
N ASP A 6 -25.02 3.80 -29.69
CA ASP A 6 -25.04 5.09 -29.00
C ASP A 6 -23.68 5.26 -28.29
N PRO A 7 -22.92 6.34 -28.57
CA PRO A 7 -21.63 6.57 -27.93
C PRO A 7 -21.66 6.50 -26.40
N LEU A 8 -22.77 6.95 -25.77
CA LEU A 8 -22.92 6.88 -24.32
C LEU A 8 -23.07 5.44 -23.83
N GLU A 9 -23.85 4.61 -24.53
CA GLU A 9 -24.02 3.19 -24.21
C GLU A 9 -22.69 2.42 -24.28
N VAL A 10 -21.83 2.76 -25.23
CA VAL A 10 -20.48 2.16 -25.34
C VAL A 10 -19.60 2.57 -24.16
N ILE A 11 -19.62 3.85 -23.78
CA ILE A 11 -18.87 4.36 -22.62
C ILE A 11 -19.36 3.69 -21.33
N ASP A 12 -20.67 3.57 -21.14
CA ASP A 12 -21.24 2.95 -19.94
C ASP A 12 -20.86 1.47 -19.83
N LYS A 13 -20.89 0.72 -20.93
CA LYS A 13 -20.40 -0.67 -20.98
C LYS A 13 -18.92 -0.76 -20.63
N PHE A 14 -18.10 0.14 -21.16
CA PHE A 14 -16.68 0.20 -20.86
C PHE A 14 -16.43 0.50 -19.37
N LEU A 15 -17.09 1.51 -18.81
CA LEU A 15 -16.96 1.86 -17.39
C LEU A 15 -17.46 0.73 -16.48
N GLY A 16 -18.53 0.03 -16.88
CA GLY A 16 -19.03 -1.16 -16.19
C GLY A 16 -18.01 -2.31 -16.18
N ALA A 17 -17.41 -2.60 -17.34
CA ALA A 17 -16.36 -3.61 -17.45
C ALA A 17 -15.11 -3.24 -16.64
N LEU A 18 -14.68 -1.98 -16.72
CA LEU A 18 -13.56 -1.46 -15.94
C LEU A 18 -13.83 -1.59 -14.44
N ARG A 19 -15.03 -1.25 -13.97
CA ARG A 19 -15.40 -1.38 -12.56
C ARG A 19 -15.32 -2.84 -12.08
N SER A 20 -15.81 -3.78 -12.89
CA SER A 20 -15.73 -5.21 -12.58
C SER A 20 -14.28 -5.70 -12.50
N GLU A 21 -13.43 -5.27 -13.42
CA GLU A 21 -12.01 -5.61 -13.42
C GLU A 21 -11.29 -5.05 -12.19
N LEU A 22 -11.55 -3.79 -11.84
CA LEU A 22 -10.98 -3.16 -10.66
C LEU A 22 -11.44 -3.83 -9.35
N ALA A 23 -12.70 -4.27 -9.28
CA ALA A 23 -13.19 -5.04 -8.13
C ALA A 23 -12.51 -6.43 -8.04
N ALA A 24 -12.20 -7.06 -9.17
CA ALA A 24 -11.52 -8.35 -9.23
C ALA A 24 -9.99 -8.24 -9.01
N ASN A 25 -9.41 -7.05 -9.21
CA ASN A 25 -7.97 -6.81 -9.13
C ASN A 25 -7.62 -5.67 -8.14
N PRO A 26 -7.51 -5.97 -6.84
CA PRO A 26 -7.17 -4.99 -5.80
C PRO A 26 -5.84 -4.27 -6.03
N GLU A 27 -4.83 -4.95 -6.62
CA GLU A 27 -3.54 -4.34 -6.92
C GLU A 27 -3.65 -3.24 -7.99
N MET A 28 -4.39 -3.51 -9.06
CA MET A 28 -4.64 -2.53 -10.12
C MET A 28 -5.43 -1.33 -9.59
N THR A 29 -6.45 -1.58 -8.78
CA THR A 29 -7.24 -0.55 -8.10
C THR A 29 -6.37 0.34 -7.22
N TYR A 30 -5.50 -0.24 -6.41
CA TYR A 30 -4.57 0.51 -5.57
C TYR A 30 -3.64 1.42 -6.38
N ARG A 31 -3.06 0.90 -7.48
CA ARG A 31 -2.17 1.68 -8.36
C ARG A 31 -2.89 2.87 -9.01
N ILE A 32 -4.12 2.67 -9.47
CA ILE A 32 -4.93 3.74 -10.07
C ILE A 32 -5.24 4.80 -9.02
N ILE A 33 -5.71 4.40 -7.84
CA ILE A 33 -6.06 5.33 -6.77
C ILE A 33 -4.84 6.16 -6.34
N LYS A 34 -3.66 5.54 -6.25
CA LYS A 34 -2.40 6.24 -5.95
C LYS A 34 -2.00 7.27 -7.03
N ALA A 35 -2.40 7.07 -8.27
CA ALA A 35 -2.13 8.00 -9.37
C ALA A 35 -3.11 9.18 -9.41
N LEU A 36 -4.23 9.11 -8.70
CA LEU A 36 -5.23 10.16 -8.65
C LEU A 36 -4.88 11.20 -7.57
N PRO A 37 -5.16 12.50 -7.78
CA PRO A 37 -4.91 13.55 -6.79
C PRO A 37 -5.99 13.58 -5.69
N VAL A 38 -6.35 12.40 -5.17
CA VAL A 38 -7.42 12.22 -4.18
C VAL A 38 -6.94 11.33 -3.04
N SER A 39 -7.41 11.63 -1.83
CA SER A 39 -7.16 10.81 -0.65
C SER A 39 -8.28 9.79 -0.48
N VAL A 40 -7.98 8.51 -0.66
CA VAL A 40 -8.91 7.41 -0.38
C VAL A 40 -8.49 6.72 0.92
N SER A 41 -9.41 6.64 1.87
CA SER A 41 -9.25 5.82 3.06
C SER A 41 -9.62 4.39 2.73
N PHE A 42 -8.69 3.47 2.96
CA PHE A 42 -8.94 2.03 2.88
C PHE A 42 -8.89 1.43 4.28
N ASP A 43 -9.62 0.34 4.49
CA ASP A 43 -9.48 -0.43 5.72
C ASP A 43 -8.09 -1.06 5.79
N ALA A 44 -7.43 -0.89 6.93
CA ALA A 44 -6.05 -1.33 7.12
C ALA A 44 -5.85 -2.82 6.80
N SER A 45 -6.84 -3.66 7.11
CA SER A 45 -6.80 -5.11 6.83
C SER A 45 -6.82 -5.47 5.35
N GLU A 46 -7.45 -4.66 4.49
CA GLU A 46 -7.50 -4.89 3.04
C GLU A 46 -6.20 -4.46 2.34
N MET A 47 -5.45 -3.59 3.01
CA MET A 47 -4.27 -2.92 2.45
C MET A 47 -2.95 -3.59 2.82
N VAL A 48 -2.94 -4.51 3.77
CA VAL A 48 -1.73 -5.17 4.29
C VAL A 48 -0.89 -5.78 3.17
N ASP A 49 -1.54 -6.35 2.15
CA ASP A 49 -0.88 -7.02 1.03
C ASP A 49 -0.52 -6.08 -0.13
N LEU A 50 -1.08 -4.87 -0.13
CA LEU A 50 -0.91 -3.88 -1.19
C LEU A 50 0.10 -2.80 -0.81
N VAL A 51 0.19 -2.49 0.48
CA VAL A 51 0.98 -1.38 0.99
C VAL A 51 2.40 -1.82 1.24
N ASN A 52 3.33 -1.14 0.57
CA ASN A 52 4.76 -1.29 0.82
C ASN A 52 5.18 -0.32 1.95
N PRO A 53 5.68 -0.81 3.10
CA PRO A 53 6.07 0.06 4.20
C PRO A 53 7.23 1.00 3.85
N LEU A 54 8.12 0.64 2.91
CA LEU A 54 9.17 1.53 2.41
C LEU A 54 8.58 2.71 1.64
N GLU A 55 7.52 2.48 0.87
CA GLU A 55 6.86 3.55 0.12
C GLU A 55 6.15 4.53 1.05
N LEU A 56 5.46 4.03 2.09
CA LEU A 56 4.84 4.88 3.10
C LEU A 56 5.86 5.78 3.80
N ILE A 57 6.99 5.20 4.22
CA ILE A 57 8.08 5.95 4.87
C ILE A 57 8.67 6.98 3.90
N SER A 58 8.90 6.60 2.64
CA SER A 58 9.49 7.50 1.64
C SER A 58 8.56 8.65 1.24
N GLN A 59 7.24 8.42 1.19
CA GLN A 59 6.27 9.43 0.74
C GLN A 59 5.86 10.39 1.84
N HIS A 60 5.69 9.89 3.08
CA HIS A 60 5.13 10.67 4.17
C HIS A 60 6.15 11.04 5.26
N GLY A 61 7.34 10.45 5.23
CA GLY A 61 8.35 10.61 6.28
C GLY A 61 8.03 9.78 7.53
N ALA A 62 9.00 9.71 8.45
CA ALA A 62 8.95 8.83 9.61
C ALA A 62 7.76 9.09 10.55
N GLU A 63 7.50 10.34 10.90
CA GLU A 63 6.43 10.70 11.85
C GLU A 63 5.04 10.36 11.30
N LYS A 64 4.77 10.73 10.04
CA LYS A 64 3.47 10.45 9.44
C LYS A 64 3.29 8.96 9.14
N ALA A 65 4.36 8.26 8.74
CA ALA A 65 4.32 6.81 8.60
C ALA A 65 4.01 6.11 9.94
N ARG A 66 4.53 6.61 11.07
CA ARG A 66 4.21 6.08 12.41
C ARG A 66 2.72 6.15 12.69
N GLU A 67 2.08 7.29 12.42
CA GLU A 67 0.62 7.43 12.59
C GLU A 67 -0.16 6.46 11.71
N LEU A 68 0.25 6.30 10.45
CA LEU A 68 -0.39 5.38 9.51
C LEU A 68 -0.24 3.92 9.94
N PHE A 69 0.93 3.54 10.46
CA PHE A 69 1.17 2.17 10.93
C PHE A 69 0.35 1.80 12.18
N ARG A 70 -0.08 2.76 12.99
CA ARG A 70 -0.95 2.50 14.16
C ARG A 70 -2.34 1.97 13.79
N ALA A 71 -2.79 2.18 12.56
CA ALA A 71 -4.05 1.63 12.07
C ALA A 71 -4.00 0.11 11.83
N PHE A 72 -2.80 -0.47 11.76
CA PHE A 72 -2.60 -1.89 11.48
C PHE A 72 -2.44 -2.71 12.76
N LYS A 73 -2.90 -3.96 12.71
CA LYS A 73 -2.70 -4.92 13.80
C LYS A 73 -1.23 -5.39 13.84
N PRO A 74 -0.72 -5.82 15.00
CA PRO A 74 0.65 -6.32 15.12
C PRO A 74 1.00 -7.45 14.13
N ALA A 75 0.06 -8.35 13.85
CA ALA A 75 0.28 -9.45 12.90
C ALA A 75 0.48 -8.95 11.44
N GLU A 76 -0.23 -7.88 11.08
CA GLU A 76 -0.20 -7.26 9.75
C GLU A 76 1.13 -6.54 9.55
N LEU A 77 1.54 -5.74 10.53
CA LEU A 77 2.86 -5.09 10.53
C LEU A 77 4.01 -6.09 10.45
N LYS A 78 3.91 -7.23 11.15
CA LYS A 78 4.90 -8.32 11.02
C LYS A 78 4.92 -8.95 9.64
N LYS A 79 3.78 -9.01 8.95
CA LYS A 79 3.69 -9.50 7.55
C LYS A 79 4.39 -8.51 6.61
N MET A 80 4.04 -7.22 6.71
CA MET A 80 4.62 -6.15 5.91
C MET A 80 6.14 -6.05 6.08
N ALA A 81 6.63 -6.09 7.33
CA ALA A 81 8.06 -6.04 7.63
C ALA A 81 8.85 -7.20 7.00
N ARG A 82 8.25 -8.39 6.92
CA ARG A 82 8.87 -9.57 6.28
C ARG A 82 8.87 -9.48 4.76
N GLN A 83 7.76 -9.04 4.16
CA GLN A 83 7.63 -8.93 2.69
C GLN A 83 8.75 -8.10 2.06
N VAL A 84 9.18 -7.04 2.73
CA VAL A 84 10.25 -6.15 2.24
C VAL A 84 11.61 -6.39 2.89
N ASN A 85 11.79 -7.51 3.60
CA ASN A 85 13.04 -7.85 4.30
C ASN A 85 13.53 -6.71 5.22
N LEU A 86 12.64 -6.17 6.05
CA LEU A 86 12.99 -5.22 7.11
C LEU A 86 13.28 -5.93 8.43
N ALA A 87 12.51 -6.96 8.77
CA ALA A 87 12.70 -7.68 10.02
C ALA A 87 12.41 -9.18 9.87
N SER A 88 13.18 -9.98 10.58
CA SER A 88 12.97 -11.42 10.72
C SER A 88 11.97 -11.74 11.83
N THR A 89 11.48 -12.98 11.89
CA THR A 89 10.55 -13.42 12.93
C THR A 89 11.13 -13.26 14.35
N THR A 90 12.44 -13.47 14.50
CA THR A 90 13.16 -13.30 15.77
C THR A 90 13.31 -11.83 16.15
N ASP A 91 13.60 -10.94 15.19
CA ASP A 91 13.66 -9.49 15.43
C ASP A 91 12.34 -8.95 15.99
N MET A 92 11.21 -9.49 15.55
CA MET A 92 9.87 -9.03 15.93
C MET A 92 9.25 -9.83 17.08
N ALA A 93 10.01 -10.75 17.68
CA ALA A 93 9.53 -11.57 18.77
C ALA A 93 9.39 -10.71 20.03
N ARG A 94 8.21 -10.77 20.67
CA ARG A 94 7.89 -10.07 21.93
C ARG A 94 7.96 -8.53 21.88
N LEU A 95 8.05 -7.92 20.70
CA LEU A 95 7.92 -6.48 20.56
C LEU A 95 6.49 -6.02 20.83
N SER A 96 6.36 -4.87 21.51
CA SER A 96 5.09 -4.15 21.57
C SER A 96 4.71 -3.61 20.19
N LEU A 97 3.46 -3.12 20.05
CA LEU A 97 3.02 -2.51 18.80
C LEU A 97 3.89 -1.30 18.43
N ASP A 98 4.15 -0.41 19.38
CA ASP A 98 4.98 0.78 19.13
C ASP A 98 6.43 0.39 18.81
N ASP A 99 7.03 -0.57 19.53
CA ASP A 99 8.40 -1.03 19.22
C ASP A 99 8.51 -1.66 17.83
N LEU A 100 7.46 -2.37 17.40
CA LEU A 100 7.40 -2.96 16.06
C LEU A 100 7.34 -1.86 14.97
N ILE A 101 6.54 -0.83 15.19
CA ILE A 101 6.44 0.32 14.27
C ILE A 101 7.80 1.04 14.18
N ASP A 102 8.43 1.27 15.33
CA ASP A 102 9.74 1.92 15.42
C ASP A 102 10.84 1.12 14.71
N LEU A 103 10.81 -0.20 14.84
CA LEU A 103 11.69 -1.10 14.09
C LEU A 103 11.49 -0.96 12.57
N ILE A 104 10.24 -0.95 12.10
CA ILE A 104 9.91 -0.83 10.68
C ILE A 104 10.38 0.52 10.13
N ILE A 105 10.11 1.61 10.86
CA ILE A 105 10.50 2.96 10.45
C ILE A 105 12.02 3.10 10.41
N SER A 106 12.71 2.70 11.47
CA SER A 106 14.16 2.86 11.58
C SER A 106 14.91 2.06 10.50
N ARG A 107 14.55 0.79 10.31
CA ARG A 107 15.16 -0.06 9.27
C ARG A 107 14.72 0.37 7.87
N GLY A 108 13.49 0.83 7.71
CA GLY A 108 12.97 1.34 6.44
C GLY A 108 13.69 2.61 5.99
N ALA A 109 13.84 3.59 6.87
CA ALA A 109 14.57 4.82 6.60
C ALA A 109 16.03 4.54 6.22
N ARG A 110 16.70 3.62 6.93
CA ARG A 110 18.07 3.20 6.60
C ARG A 110 18.16 2.59 5.20
N LYS A 111 17.25 1.66 4.89
CA LYS A 111 17.21 0.98 3.59
C LYS A 111 16.90 1.93 2.43
N ILE A 112 16.08 2.97 2.66
CA ILE A 112 15.83 4.03 1.69
C ILE A 112 17.11 4.86 1.49
N ALA A 113 17.75 5.29 2.57
CA ALA A 113 18.97 6.09 2.51
C ALA A 113 20.11 5.36 1.77
N GLU A 114 20.31 4.07 2.03
CA GLU A 114 21.30 3.22 1.34
C GLU A 114 21.07 3.15 -0.18
N ARG A 115 19.80 3.17 -0.61
CA ARG A 115 19.44 3.18 -2.04
C ARG A 115 19.70 4.55 -2.67
N SER A 116 19.43 5.63 -1.94
CA SER A 116 19.68 7.00 -2.40
C SER A 116 21.16 7.37 -2.47
N SER A 117 22.01 6.74 -1.65
CA SER A 117 23.46 6.98 -1.65
C SER A 117 24.24 6.15 -2.66
N SER A 118 23.61 5.12 -3.24
CA SER A 118 24.23 4.18 -4.17
C SER A 118 23.81 4.40 -5.64
N GLY A 119 23.00 5.42 -5.91
CA GLY A 119 22.58 5.85 -7.25
C GLY A 119 23.10 7.24 -7.56
#